data_AF-A0A7M5XI54-F1
#
_entry.id   AF-A0A7M5XI54-F1
#
_cell.length_a   1.000
_cell.length_b   1.000
_cell.length_c   1.000
_cell.angle_alpha   90.00
_cell.angle_beta   90.00
_cell.angle_gamma   90.00
#
_symmetry.space_group_name_H-M   'P 1'
#
loop_
_entity.id
_entity.type
_entity.pdbx_description
1 polymer ?
#
loop_
_entity_poly.entity_id
_entity_poly.type
_entity_poly.pdbx_seq_one_letter_code
_entity_poly.pdbx_strand_id
1 'polypeptide(L)'
;MVSCKCEKRYVGETKLKVSTRIQQHEKTIRDEKWDISGVSFHAKTCKEEFDWVSTLKIEDRKFDRKVREALEIQFRATSPRNEHGLNQDDGQYVTTAFWKPMLSYLRENSLHL
;
A
#
# COMPACT_ATOMS: atom_id res chain seq x y z
N MET A 1 -4.80 0.50 3.74
CA MET A 1 -4.61 -0.38 2.57
C MET A 1 -5.79 -0.15 1.64
N VAL A 2 -5.52 -0.19 0.34
CA VAL A 2 -6.52 -0.13 -0.74
C VAL A 2 -6.39 -1.41 -1.54
N SER A 3 -7.50 -2.06 -1.86
CA SER A 3 -7.54 -3.26 -2.70
C SER A 3 -8.39 -3.00 -3.93
N CYS A 4 -7.99 -3.51 -5.09
CA CYS A 4 -8.79 -3.49 -6.30
C CYS A 4 -9.50 -4.85 -6.47
N LYS A 5 -10.68 -4.89 -7.10
CA LYS A 5 -11.35 -6.17 -7.42
C LYS A 5 -10.54 -7.07 -8.35
N CYS A 6 -9.56 -6.54 -9.10
CA CYS A 6 -8.57 -7.34 -9.83
C CYS A 6 -7.45 -7.92 -8.95
N GLU A 7 -7.67 -8.01 -7.64
CA GLU A 7 -6.79 -8.60 -6.62
C GLU A 7 -5.50 -7.82 -6.31
N LYS A 8 -5.23 -6.72 -7.04
CA LYS A 8 -4.08 -5.86 -6.77
C LYS A 8 -4.28 -4.99 -5.54
N ARG A 9 -3.22 -4.72 -4.79
CA ARG A 9 -3.26 -4.03 -3.49
C ARG A 9 -2.20 -2.94 -3.36
N TYR A 10 -2.55 -1.91 -2.61
CA TYR A 10 -1.72 -0.75 -2.29
C TYR A 10 -1.67 -0.52 -0.78
N VAL A 11 -0.47 -0.27 -0.25
CA VAL A 11 -0.25 0.19 1.13
C VAL A 11 0.32 1.60 1.07
N GLY A 12 -0.17 2.50 1.92
CA GLY A 12 0.39 3.84 2.03
C GLY A 12 0.13 4.45 3.39
N GLU A 13 0.91 5.46 3.75
CA GLU A 13 0.71 6.27 4.95
C GLU A 13 -0.07 7.58 4.69
N THR A 14 -0.68 8.10 5.75
CA THR A 14 -1.23 9.45 5.75
C THR A 14 -1.18 10.05 7.15
N LYS A 15 -0.93 11.36 7.23
CA LYS A 15 -1.16 12.17 8.44
C LYS A 15 -2.53 12.83 8.46
N LEU A 16 -3.23 12.81 7.32
CA LEU A 16 -4.60 13.31 7.18
C LEU A 16 -5.58 12.22 7.62
N LYS A 17 -6.84 12.60 7.83
CA LYS A 17 -7.93 11.62 7.96
C LYS A 17 -7.90 10.67 6.76
N VAL A 18 -8.14 9.38 7.01
CA VAL A 18 -8.18 8.35 5.95
C VAL A 18 -9.15 8.74 4.84
N SER A 19 -10.33 9.26 5.20
CA SER A 19 -11.32 9.77 4.25
C SER A 19 -10.77 10.88 3.34
N THR A 20 -9.99 11.81 3.89
CA THR A 20 -9.35 12.87 3.09
C THR A 20 -8.33 12.30 2.12
N ARG A 21 -7.54 11.30 2.53
CA ARG A 21 -6.58 10.64 1.62
C ARG A 21 -7.30 9.89 0.49
N ILE A 22 -8.42 9.24 0.78
CA ILE A 22 -9.26 8.57 -0.23
C ILE A 22 -9.75 9.58 -1.26
N GLN A 23 -10.34 10.68 -0.82
CA GLN A 23 -10.81 11.75 -1.70
C GLN A 23 -9.69 12.33 -2.57
N GLN A 24 -8.46 12.39 -2.06
CA GLN A 24 -7.29 12.80 -2.85
C GLN A 24 -6.97 11.79 -3.96
N HIS A 25 -7.00 10.49 -3.68
CA HIS A 25 -6.81 9.46 -4.70
C HIS A 25 -7.93 9.48 -5.74
N GLU A 26 -9.20 9.55 -5.32
CA GLU A 26 -10.35 9.65 -6.22
C GLU A 26 -10.27 10.90 -7.10
N LYS A 27 -9.93 12.05 -6.51
CA LYS A 27 -9.72 13.29 -7.26
C LYS A 27 -8.58 13.15 -8.27
N THR A 28 -7.47 12.53 -7.88
CA THR A 28 -6.32 12.29 -8.77
C THR A 28 -6.71 11.43 -9.97
N ILE A 29 -7.52 10.39 -9.74
CA ILE A 29 -8.06 9.53 -10.80
C ILE A 29 -8.99 10.33 -11.72
N ARG A 30 -9.93 11.08 -11.14
CA ARG A 30 -10.89 11.91 -11.91
C ARG A 30 -10.20 13.00 -12.73
N ASP A 31 -9.17 13.62 -12.17
CA ASP A 31 -8.38 14.67 -12.81
C ASP A 31 -7.32 14.09 -13.77
N GLU A 32 -7.33 12.78 -14.03
CA GLU A 32 -6.42 12.05 -14.92
C GLU A 32 -4.92 12.20 -14.61
N LYS A 33 -4.59 12.41 -13.34
CA LYS A 33 -3.21 12.58 -12.87
C LYS A 33 -2.56 11.22 -12.55
N TRP A 34 -2.24 10.48 -13.60
CA TRP A 34 -1.85 9.06 -13.48
C TRP A 34 -0.55 8.81 -12.72
N ASP A 35 0.41 9.72 -12.76
CA ASP A 35 1.76 9.51 -12.22
C ASP A 35 1.92 9.83 -10.72
N ILE A 36 0.83 10.21 -10.03
CA ILE A 36 0.87 10.66 -8.63
C ILE A 36 0.97 9.51 -7.63
N SER A 37 0.33 8.38 -7.92
CA SER A 37 0.44 7.17 -7.11
C SER A 37 0.24 5.92 -7.95
N GLY A 38 0.65 4.77 -7.42
CA GLY A 38 0.36 3.50 -8.08
C GLY A 38 -1.13 3.17 -8.19
N VAL A 39 -1.96 3.73 -7.29
CA VAL A 39 -3.44 3.64 -7.38
C VAL A 39 -3.94 4.40 -8.62
N SER A 40 -3.51 5.64 -8.83
CA SER A 40 -3.91 6.41 -10.01
C SER A 40 -3.37 5.80 -11.29
N PHE A 41 -2.12 5.34 -11.28
CA PHE A 41 -1.50 4.69 -12.43
C PHE A 41 -2.27 3.43 -12.85
N HIS A 42 -2.70 2.61 -11.88
CA HIS A 42 -3.49 1.43 -12.14
C HIS A 42 -4.90 1.74 -12.68
N ALA A 43 -5.56 2.78 -12.17
CA ALA A 43 -6.89 3.20 -12.60
C ALA A 43 -6.94 3.69 -14.08
N LYS A 44 -5.77 4.01 -14.65
CA LYS A 44 -5.65 4.34 -16.08
C LYS A 44 -6.19 3.21 -16.95
N THR A 45 -5.82 1.97 -16.65
CA THR A 45 -6.15 0.78 -17.46
C THR A 45 -7.18 -0.15 -16.80
N CYS A 46 -7.25 -0.18 -15.47
CA CYS A 46 -8.23 -0.97 -14.75
C CYS A 46 -9.44 -0.11 -14.37
N LYS A 47 -10.66 -0.59 -14.70
CA LYS A 47 -11.93 0.09 -14.41
C LYS A 47 -12.73 -0.60 -13.31
N GLU A 48 -12.12 -1.56 -12.64
CA GLU A 48 -12.67 -2.21 -11.47
C GLU A 48 -12.76 -1.25 -10.28
N GLU A 49 -13.68 -1.54 -9.37
CA GLU A 49 -13.83 -0.76 -8.15
C GLU A 49 -12.69 -1.02 -7.16
N PHE A 50 -12.32 0.04 -6.44
CA PHE A 50 -11.42 -0.05 -5.30
C PHE A 50 -12.23 -0.22 -4.00
N ASP A 51 -11.82 -1.19 -3.20
CA ASP A 51 -12.10 -1.20 -1.77
C ASP A 51 -11.08 -0.31 -1.06
N TRP A 52 -11.55 0.88 -0.68
CA TRP A 52 -10.70 1.97 -0.21
C TRP A 52 -10.22 1.83 1.24
N VAL A 53 -10.78 0.93 2.06
CA VAL A 53 -10.58 1.03 3.51
C VAL A 53 -10.23 -0.29 4.20
N SER A 54 -8.96 -0.37 4.58
CA SER A 54 -8.49 -1.10 5.75
C SER A 54 -7.41 -0.28 6.45
N THR A 55 -7.74 0.31 7.61
CA THR A 55 -6.72 0.93 8.48
C THR A 55 -5.93 -0.18 9.12
N LEU A 56 -4.64 -0.28 8.78
CA LEU A 56 -3.76 -1.31 9.32
C LEU A 56 -3.30 -0.96 10.74
N LYS A 57 -2.93 0.30 10.95
CA LYS A 57 -2.47 0.83 12.24
C LYS A 57 -2.50 2.36 12.24
N ILE A 58 -2.57 2.93 13.45
CA ILE A 58 -2.31 4.34 13.73
C ILE A 58 -0.93 4.46 14.41
N GLU A 59 -0.03 5.25 13.82
CA GLU A 59 1.32 5.51 14.35
C GLU A 59 1.67 7.00 14.24
N ASP A 60 1.97 7.63 15.38
CA ASP A 60 2.22 9.07 15.43
C ASP A 60 3.65 9.44 15.04
N ARG A 61 4.62 8.63 15.49
CA ARG A 61 6.05 8.88 15.26
C ARG A 61 6.38 8.69 13.77
N LYS A 62 7.01 9.72 13.18
CA LYS A 62 7.34 9.71 11.74
C LYS A 62 8.19 8.51 11.34
N PHE A 63 9.22 8.20 12.12
CA PHE A 63 10.12 7.09 11.85
C PHE A 63 9.37 5.77 11.84
N ASP A 64 8.64 5.47 12.92
CA ASP A 64 7.87 4.23 13.06
C ASP A 64 6.84 4.06 11.95
N ARG A 65 6.10 5.12 11.61
CA ARG A 65 5.10 5.08 10.52
C ARG A 65 5.74 4.71 9.19
N LYS A 66 6.95 5.25 8.90
CA LYS A 66 7.70 4.94 7.69
C LYS A 66 8.28 3.53 7.66
N VAL A 67 8.86 3.08 8.78
CA VAL A 67 9.33 1.70 8.93
C VAL A 67 8.16 0.72 8.78
N ARG A 68 7.03 1.02 9.40
CA ARG A 68 5.83 0.20 9.34
C ARG A 68 5.24 0.15 7.93
N GLU A 69 5.15 1.28 7.23
CA GLU A 69 4.74 1.32 5.82
C GLU A 69 5.58 0.36 4.97
N ALA A 70 6.91 0.41 5.10
CA ALA A 70 7.82 -0.47 4.35
C ALA A 70 7.66 -1.96 4.72
N LEU A 71 7.49 -2.28 6.01
CA LEU A 71 7.23 -3.64 6.47
C LEU A 71 5.90 -4.18 5.94
N GLU A 72 4.84 -3.37 5.97
CA GLU A 72 3.51 -3.75 5.47
C GLU A 72 3.51 -3.94 3.94
N ILE A 73 4.25 -3.12 3.18
CA ILE A 73 4.44 -3.31 1.74
C ILE A 73 5.06 -4.67 1.44
N GLN A 74 6.09 -5.06 2.18
CA GLN A 74 6.78 -6.35 2.01
C GLN A 74 5.92 -7.53 2.48
N PHE A 75 5.27 -7.39 3.65
CA PHE A 75 4.42 -8.43 4.22
C PHE A 75 3.21 -8.71 3.35
N ARG A 76 2.57 -7.68 2.80
CA ARG A 76 1.37 -7.83 1.95
C ARG A 76 1.68 -8.04 0.48
N ALA A 77 2.97 -8.13 0.12
CA ALA A 77 3.44 -8.30 -1.24
C ALA A 77 2.88 -7.21 -2.19
N THR A 78 2.82 -5.95 -1.74
CA THR A 78 2.29 -4.84 -2.55
C THR A 78 3.36 -4.09 -3.34
N SER A 79 4.63 -4.45 -3.14
CA SER A 79 5.80 -3.92 -3.85
C SER A 79 5.71 -4.13 -5.38
N PRO A 80 6.36 -3.27 -6.20
CA PRO A 80 6.29 -3.33 -7.68
C PRO A 80 6.84 -4.64 -8.28
N ARG A 81 7.58 -5.44 -7.50
CA ARG A 81 8.12 -6.73 -7.94
C ARG A 81 7.14 -7.90 -7.74
N ASN A 82 5.99 -7.65 -7.12
CA ASN A 82 4.95 -8.66 -6.94
C ASN A 82 3.82 -8.44 -7.95
N GLU A 83 3.27 -9.53 -8.46
CA GLU A 83 2.19 -9.52 -9.47
C GLU A 83 0.96 -8.71 -9.03
N HIS A 84 0.61 -8.83 -7.74
CA HIS A 84 -0.53 -8.13 -7.13
C HIS A 84 -0.17 -6.76 -6.53
N GLY A 85 1.04 -6.26 -6.76
CA GLY A 85 1.52 -5.01 -6.17
C GLY A 85 1.10 -3.75 -6.93
N LEU A 86 0.64 -2.75 -6.19
CA LEU A 86 0.39 -1.39 -6.71
C LEU A 86 1.35 -0.36 -6.14
N ASN A 87 2.19 -0.66 -5.15
CA ASN A 87 3.20 0.29 -4.70
C ASN A 87 4.24 0.53 -5.80
N GLN A 88 4.73 1.76 -5.89
CA GLN A 88 5.78 2.13 -6.85
C GLN A 88 7.20 1.89 -6.29
N ASP A 89 7.31 1.66 -4.98
CA ASP A 89 8.55 1.34 -4.26
C ASP A 89 8.28 0.37 -3.09
N ASP A 90 9.31 0.06 -2.32
CA ASP A 90 9.25 -0.80 -1.14
C ASP A 90 9.09 -0.04 0.19
N GLY A 91 8.74 1.25 0.13
CA GLY A 91 8.77 2.16 1.28
C GLY A 91 10.18 2.61 1.67
N GLN A 92 10.29 3.22 2.86
CA GLN A 92 11.54 3.79 3.37
C GLN A 92 12.16 2.92 4.47
N TYR A 93 13.48 3.04 4.65
CA TYR A 93 14.30 2.44 5.73
C TYR A 93 14.50 0.91 5.68
N VAL A 94 13.51 0.12 5.26
CA VAL A 94 13.58 -1.35 5.30
C VAL A 94 13.93 -1.94 3.93
N THR A 95 15.14 -1.66 3.43
CA THR A 95 15.57 -2.09 2.08
C THR A 95 16.25 -3.46 2.04
N THR A 96 16.61 -4.01 3.21
CA THR A 96 17.33 -5.29 3.30
C THR A 96 16.39 -6.48 3.15
N ALA A 97 16.88 -7.58 2.57
CA ALA A 97 16.15 -8.85 2.49
C ALA A 97 16.03 -9.60 3.84
N PHE A 98 16.62 -9.07 4.92
CA PHE A 98 16.71 -9.70 6.24
C PHE A 98 15.35 -10.18 6.77
N TRP A 99 14.29 -9.39 6.58
CA TRP A 99 12.96 -9.67 7.11
C TRP A 99 12.18 -10.70 6.30
N LYS A 100 12.59 -11.03 5.06
CA LYS A 100 11.80 -11.87 4.15
C LYS A 100 11.44 -13.25 4.74
N PRO A 101 12.36 -14.01 5.36
CA PRO A 101 12.02 -15.32 5.94
C PRO A 101 10.97 -15.19 7.07
N MET A 102 11.13 -14.20 7.95
CA MET A 102 10.19 -13.93 9.02
C MET A 102 8.81 -13.54 8.47
N LEU A 103 8.75 -12.63 7.50
CA LEU A 103 7.48 -12.19 6.91
C LEU A 103 6.75 -13.33 6.18
N SER A 104 7.48 -14.23 5.51
CA SER A 104 6.90 -15.43 4.91
C SER A 104 6.30 -16.35 5.97
N TYR A 105 7.05 -16.64 7.04
CA TYR A 105 6.57 -17.45 8.15
C TYR A 105 5.28 -16.86 8.76
N LEU A 106 5.25 -15.54 9.01
CA LEU A 106 4.07 -14.89 9.57
C LEU A 106 2.84 -15.01 8.65
N ARG A 107 3.02 -14.86 7.32
CA ARG A 107 1.93 -15.04 6.35
C ARG A 107 1.37 -16.46 6.35
N GLU A 108 2.25 -17.45 6.27
CA GLU A 108 1.89 -18.87 6.21
C GLU A 108 1.12 -19.31 7.45
N ASN A 109 1.43 -18.71 8.61
CA ASN A 109 0.77 -18.97 9.88
C ASN A 109 -0.38 -18.01 10.20
N SER A 110 -0.78 -17.15 9.25
CA SER A 110 -1.86 -16.15 9.41
C SER A 110 -1.67 -15.22 10.62
N LEU A 111 -0.43 -14.90 10.96
CA LEU A 111 -0.07 -13.95 12.01
C LEU A 111 -0.01 -12.52 11.45
N HIS A 112 -0.30 -11.53 12.28
CA HIS A 112 -0.33 -10.12 11.90
C HIS A 112 0.92 -9.36 12.39
N LEU A 113 1.26 -8.26 11.71
CA LEU A 113 2.35 -7.32 12.05
C LEU A 113 1.99 -6.34 13.19
#